data_AF-A0A844IDX2-F1
#
_entry.id   AF-A0A844IDX2-F1
#
_cell.length_a   1.000
_cell.length_b   1.000
_cell.length_c   1.000
_cell.angle_alpha   90.00
_cell.angle_beta   90.00
_cell.angle_gamma   90.00
#
_symmetry.space_group_name_H-M   'P 1'
#
loop_
_entity.id
_entity.type
_entity.pdbx_description
1 polymer ?
#
loop_
_entity_poly.entity_id
_entity_poly.type
_entity_poly.pdbx_seq_one_letter_code
_entity_poly.pdbx_strand_id
1 'polypeptide(L)' 'MDISVTLNEIKALSIADRIRIVQDILGSIAAEQAYPDLTTAQKRELDRRITDYETNPDDVMTWEEIKSSIRD' A
#
# COMPACT_ATOMS: atom_id res chain seq x y z
N MET A 1 17.89 3.26 -21.83
CA MET A 1 17.32 4.41 -21.11
C MET A 1 18.16 4.62 -19.86
N ASP A 2 18.62 5.84 -19.60
CA ASP A 2 19.27 6.15 -18.33
C ASP A 2 18.20 6.42 -17.27
N ILE A 3 18.02 5.45 -16.36
CA ILE A 3 17.00 5.51 -15.31
C ILE A 3 17.22 6.73 -14.40
N SER A 4 18.47 7.16 -14.19
CA SER A 4 18.78 8.29 -13.33
C SER A 4 18.29 9.60 -13.93
N VAL A 5 18.43 9.76 -15.25
CA VAL A 5 17.92 10.92 -15.99
C VAL A 5 16.39 10.95 -15.94
N THR A 6 15.73 9.83 -16.26
CA THR A 6 14.26 9.72 -16.22
C THR A 6 13.69 9.96 -14.82
N LEU A 7 14.35 9.47 -13.76
CA LEU A 7 13.93 9.72 -12.39
C LEU A 7 14.03 11.21 -12.01
N ASN A 8 15.03 11.93 -12.52
CA ASN A 8 15.15 13.36 -12.27
C ASN A 8 14.03 14.15 -12.96
N GLU A 9 13.63 13.76 -14.18
CA GLU A 9 12.49 14.34 -14.88
C GLU A 9 11.18 14.08 -14.13
N ILE A 10 10.96 12.85 -13.67
CA ILE A 10 9.79 12.49 -12.85
C ILE A 10 9.77 13.30 -11.54
N LYS A 11 10.92 13.49 -10.90
CA LYS A 11 11.03 14.28 -9.66
C LYS A 11 10.66 15.75 -9.83
N ALA A 12 10.79 16.30 -11.04
CA ALA A 12 10.42 17.68 -11.36
C ALA A 12 8.90 17.88 -11.55
N LEU A 13 8.12 16.79 -11.67
CA LEU A 13 6.67 16.85 -11.80
C LEU A 13 5.97 17.22 -10.48
N SER A 14 4.68 17.56 -10.59
CA SER A 14 3.83 17.77 -9.43
C SER A 14 3.76 16.51 -8.55
N ILE A 15 3.39 16.66 -7.27
CA ILE A 15 3.16 15.51 -6.39
C ILE A 15 2.09 14.58 -6.98
N ALA A 16 1.02 15.13 -7.53
CA ALA A 16 -0.08 14.36 -8.11
C ALA A 16 0.39 13.49 -9.29
N ASP A 17 1.19 14.05 -10.20
CA ASP A 17 1.71 13.32 -11.36
C ASP A 17 2.71 12.23 -10.95
N ARG A 18 3.56 12.52 -9.95
CA ARG A 18 4.47 11.52 -9.38
C ARG A 18 3.71 10.36 -8.77
N ILE A 19 2.65 10.63 -8.01
CA ILE A 19 1.78 9.60 -7.44
C ILE A 19 1.13 8.78 -8.55
N ARG A 20 0.62 9.43 -9.60
CA ARG A 20 -0.02 8.76 -10.73
C ARG A 20 0.95 7.79 -11.43
N ILE A 21 2.18 8.23 -11.70
CA ILE A 21 3.22 7.40 -12.32
C ILE A 21 3.56 6.20 -11.43
N VAL A 22 3.72 6.42 -10.12
CA VAL A 22 3.98 5.33 -9.17
C VAL A 22 2.84 4.30 -9.19
N GLN A 23 1.59 4.75 -9.20
CA GLN A 23 0.42 3.87 -9.27
C GLN A 23 0.37 3.08 -10.58
N ASP A 24 0.65 3.70 -11.72
CA ASP A 24 0.65 3.02 -13.03
C ASP A 24 1.74 1.95 -13.11
N ILE A 25 2.95 2.26 -12.64
CA ILE A 25 4.06 1.29 -12.60
C ILE A 25 3.74 0.14 -11.64
N LEU A 26 3.21 0.43 -10.45
CA LEU A 26 2.80 -0.62 -9.51
C LEU A 26 1.67 -1.48 -10.10
N GLY A 27 0.74 -0.88 -10.83
CA GLY A 27 -0.32 -1.60 -11.54
C GLY A 27 0.21 -2.53 -12.62
N SER A 28 1.20 -2.10 -13.42
CA SER A 28 1.81 -2.96 -14.45
C SER A 28 2.57 -4.13 -13.84
N ILE A 29 3.34 -3.88 -12.77
CA ILE A 29 4.03 -4.94 -12.02
C ILE A 29 3.01 -5.95 -11.47
N ALA A 30 1.86 -5.48 -10.97
CA ALA A 30 0.82 -6.35 -10.45
C ALA A 30 0.16 -7.21 -11.53
N ALA A 31 0.00 -6.68 -12.74
CA ALA A 31 -0.56 -7.43 -13.87
C ALA A 31 0.41 -8.48 -14.43
N GLU A 32 1.72 -8.22 -14.37
CA GLU A 32 2.75 -9.15 -14.85
C GLU A 32 3.11 -10.25 -13.83
N GLN A 33 2.89 -10.01 -12.54
CA GLN A 33 3.17 -10.99 -11.50
C GLN A 33 1.98 -11.93 -11.25
N ALA A 34 2.23 -13.23 -11.37
CA ALA A 34 1.33 -14.26 -10.86
C ALA A 34 1.47 -14.33 -9.34
N TYR A 35 0.81 -13.42 -8.62
CA TYR A 35 0.69 -13.58 -7.18
C TYR A 35 -0.18 -14.78 -6.86
N PRO A 36 0.20 -15.61 -5.87
CA PRO A 36 -0.74 -16.58 -5.33
C PRO A 36 -1.95 -15.81 -4.79
N ASP A 37 -3.14 -16.23 -5.18
CA ASP A 37 -4.37 -15.72 -4.58
C ASP A 37 -4.28 -15.83 -3.06
N LEU A 38 -4.87 -14.84 -2.37
CA LEU A 38 -5.04 -14.94 -0.93
C LEU A 38 -5.78 -16.24 -0.60
N THR A 39 -5.24 -16.98 0.37
CA THR A 39 -5.93 -18.16 0.90
C THR A 39 -7.30 -17.77 1.46
N THR A 40 -8.24 -18.71 1.52
CA THR A 40 -9.56 -18.46 2.12
C THR A 40 -9.45 -17.94 3.56
N ALA A 41 -8.46 -18.39 4.33
CA ALA A 41 -8.21 -17.92 5.68
C ALA A 41 -7.77 -16.45 5.71
N GLN A 42 -6.89 -16.05 4.79
CA GLN A 42 -6.44 -14.65 4.67
C GLN A 42 -7.58 -13.73 4.20
N LYS A 43 -8.38 -14.15 3.21
CA LYS A 43 -9.56 -13.37 2.77
C LYS A 43 -10.53 -13.15 3.93
N ARG A 44 -10.86 -14.22 4.68
CA ARG A 44 -11.74 -14.13 5.84
C ARG A 44 -11.21 -13.20 6.93
N GLU A 45 -9.89 -13.20 7.16
CA GLU A 45 -9.30 -12.29 8.15
C GLU A 45 -9.38 -10.83 7.70
N LEU A 46 -9.19 -10.55 6.41
CA LEU A 46 -9.38 -9.20 5.88
C LEU A 46 -10.84 -8.75 6.00
N ASP A 47 -11.80 -9.59 5.60
CA ASP A 47 -13.23 -9.30 5.73
C ASP A 47 -13.60 -9.02 7.20
N ARG A 48 -13.11 -9.84 8.13
CA ARG A 48 -13.33 -9.66 9.56
C ARG A 48 -12.81 -8.30 10.04
N ARG A 49 -11.57 -7.93 9.67
CA ARG A 49 -10.95 -6.65 10.08
C ARG A 49 -11.65 -5.44 9.47
N ILE A 50 -12.16 -5.56 8.24
CA ILE A 50 -12.95 -4.50 7.60
C ILE A 50 -14.25 -4.28 8.37
N THR A 51 -15.02 -5.35 8.64
CA THR A 51 -16.27 -5.25 9.41
C THR A 51 -16.06 -4.71 10.82
N ASP A 52 -14.98 -5.13 11.48
CA ASP A 52 -14.62 -4.66 12.82
C ASP A 52 -14.34 -3.15 12.83
N TYR A 53 -13.54 -2.67 11.87
CA TYR A 53 -13.27 -1.23 11.70
C TYR A 53 -14.51 -0.42 11.31
N GLU A 54 -15.36 -0.95 10.43
CA GLU A 54 -16.63 -0.29 10.06
C GLU A 54 -17.58 -0.15 11.25
N THR A 55 -17.55 -1.12 12.17
CA THR A 55 -18.37 -1.10 13.39
C THR A 55 -17.75 -0.21 14.47
N ASN A 56 -16.42 -0.15 14.54
CA ASN A 56 -15.66 0.58 15.56
C ASN A 56 -14.55 1.45 14.92
N PRO A 57 -14.90 2.56 14.24
CA PRO A 57 -13.92 3.34 13.47
C PRO A 57 -12.84 4.02 14.32
N ASP A 58 -13.13 4.25 15.61
CA ASP A 58 -12.21 4.85 16.57
C ASP A 58 -11.33 3.81 17.28
N ASP A 59 -11.57 2.51 17.09
CA ASP A 59 -10.74 1.42 17.64
C ASP A 59 -9.50 1.20 16.75
N VAL A 60 -8.69 2.25 16.68
CA VAL A 60 -7.46 2.30 15.90
C VAL A 60 -6.31 2.79 16.77
N MET A 61 -5.11 2.34 16.43
CA MET A 61 -3.88 2.85 17.00
C MET A 61 -3.13 3.66 15.96
N THR A 62 -2.59 4.79 16.38
CA THR A 62 -1.63 5.55 15.59
C THR A 62 -0.37 4.71 15.35
N TRP A 63 0.38 5.09 14.32
CA TRP A 63 1.63 4.42 13.98
C TRP A 63 2.66 4.44 15.12
N GLU A 64 2.70 5.52 15.90
CA GLU A 64 3.60 5.63 17.05
C GLU A 64 3.17 4.73 18.22
N GLU A 65 1.86 4.58 18.47
CA GLU A 65 1.34 3.66 19.48
C GLU A 65 1.66 2.21 19.13
N ILE A 66 1.48 1.79 17.87
CA ILE A 66 1.83 0.44 17.40
C ILE A 66 3.33 0.18 17.48
N LYS A 67 4.18 1.13 17.08
CA LYS A 67 5.63 0.96 17.23
C LYS A 67 6.03 0.79 18.69
N SER A 68 5.37 1.50 19.59
CA SER A 68 5.66 1.44 21.02
C SER A 68 5.25 0.08 21.59
N SER A 69 4.12 -0.49 21.16
CA SER A 69 3.64 -1.79 21.67
C SER A 69 4.46 -3.00 21.24
N ILE A 70 5.29 -2.88 20.18
CA ILE A 70 6.14 -3.97 19.66
C ILE A 70 7.56 -3.93 20.29
N ARG A 71 7.91 -2.85 21.00
CA ARG A 71 9.30 -2.60 21.45
C ARG A 71 9.66 -3.18 22.83
N ASP A 72 8.71 -3.85 23.49
CA ASP A 72 8.88 -4.57 24.77
C ASP A 72 8.95 -6.09 24.57
#